data_AF-A0A938FED2-F1
#
_entry.id   AF-A0A938FED2-F1
#
_cell.length_a   1.000
_cell.length_b   1.000
_cell.length_c   1.000
_cell.angle_alpha   90.00
_cell.angle_beta   90.00
_cell.angle_gamma   90.00
#
_symmetry.space_group_name_H-M   'P 1'
#
loop_
_entity.id
_entity.type
_entity.pdbx_description
1 polymer ?
#
loop_
_entity_poly.entity_id
_entity_poly.type
_entity_poly.pdbx_seq_one_letter_code
_entity_poly.pdbx_strand_id
1 'polypeptide(L)'
;MNRGRPRAPTKPRASKAGAQPPSKTLNIKSPKVYEKAARLADLTGATMTSAIETALEEALARHQSEVQAKIERILDLAREVNKHLPPGLTREQIDRELYDEYGLPR
;
A
#
# COMPACT_ATOMS: atom_id res chain seq x y z
N MET A 1 -26.51 -30.25 24.98
CA MET A 1 -26.34 -28.85 25.41
C MET A 1 -24.85 -28.54 25.47
N ASN A 2 -24.28 -27.90 24.45
CA ASN A 2 -22.88 -27.44 24.46
C ASN A 2 -22.86 -25.97 24.04
N ARG A 3 -22.43 -25.09 24.95
CA ARG A 3 -22.49 -23.63 24.78
C ARG A 3 -21.32 -23.19 23.90
N GLY A 4 -21.63 -22.75 22.67
CA GLY A 4 -20.64 -22.16 21.76
C GLY A 4 -19.99 -20.92 22.40
N ARG A 5 -18.66 -20.89 22.44
CA ARG A 5 -17.90 -19.70 22.91
C ARG A 5 -18.12 -18.54 21.92
N PRO A 6 -18.34 -17.30 22.39
CA PRO A 6 -18.48 -16.15 21.50
C PRO A 6 -17.15 -15.86 20.78
N ARG A 7 -17.20 -15.61 19.47
CA ARG A 7 -16.05 -15.13 18.68
C ARG A 7 -15.70 -13.71 19.15
N ALA A 8 -14.46 -13.52 19.60
CA ALA A 8 -13.94 -12.21 19.96
C ALA A 8 -13.83 -11.30 18.71
N PRO A 9 -14.12 -10.00 18.82
CA PRO A 9 -13.96 -9.07 17.71
C PRO A 9 -12.49 -8.99 17.29
N THR A 10 -12.21 -9.21 16.01
CA THR A 10 -10.88 -9.00 15.42
C THR A 10 -10.53 -7.52 15.52
N LYS A 11 -9.50 -7.20 16.32
CA LYS A 11 -8.98 -5.83 16.43
C LYS A 11 -8.66 -5.30 15.03
N PRO A 12 -9.06 -4.07 14.67
CA PRO A 12 -8.60 -3.45 13.44
C PRO A 12 -7.07 -3.35 13.51
N ARG A 13 -6.38 -3.82 12.46
CA ARG A 13 -4.95 -3.61 12.31
C ARG A 13 -4.71 -2.09 12.28
N ALA A 14 -4.12 -1.56 13.33
CA ALA A 14 -3.65 -0.18 13.35
C ALA A 14 -2.74 0.04 12.12
N SER A 15 -3.13 0.97 11.27
CA SER A 15 -2.29 1.48 10.19
C SER A 15 -1.02 2.03 10.83
N LYS A 16 0.14 1.43 10.55
CA LYS A 16 1.45 1.99 10.89
C LYS A 16 1.73 3.20 9.98
N ALA A 17 0.93 4.25 10.09
CA ALA A 17 1.23 5.55 9.52
C ALA A 17 1.78 6.40 10.67
N GLY A 18 3.06 6.76 10.60
CA GLY A 18 3.62 7.82 11.46
C GLY A 18 4.68 7.42 12.49
N ALA A 19 5.28 6.22 12.42
CA ALA A 19 6.52 6.00 13.17
C ALA A 19 7.65 6.74 12.44
N GLN A 20 8.02 7.94 12.91
CA GLN A 20 9.27 8.60 12.53
C GLN A 20 10.38 7.55 12.64
N PRO A 21 11.13 7.24 11.55
CA PRO A 21 12.19 6.26 11.64
C PRO A 21 13.19 6.74 12.71
N PRO A 22 13.73 5.84 13.55
CA PRO A 22 14.76 6.23 14.52
C PRO A 22 15.87 6.96 13.77
N SER A 23 16.44 8.01 14.36
CA SER A 23 17.55 8.79 13.79
C SER A 23 18.78 7.90 13.60
N LYS A 24 18.77 7.08 12.57
CA LYS A 24 19.85 6.20 12.16
C LYS A 24 20.64 6.95 11.09
N THR A 25 21.89 7.21 11.38
CA THR A 25 22.85 7.69 10.39
C THR A 25 23.11 6.58 9.38
N LEU A 26 23.07 6.93 8.09
CA LEU A 26 23.26 5.99 6.99
C LEU A 26 24.77 5.80 6.76
N ASN A 27 25.36 4.75 7.33
CA ASN A 27 26.78 4.43 7.11
C ASN A 27 26.93 3.56 5.86
N ILE A 28 27.16 4.17 4.70
CA ILE A 28 27.38 3.46 3.44
C ILE A 28 28.88 3.21 3.24
N LYS A 29 29.33 1.97 3.45
CA LYS A 29 30.71 1.52 3.14
C LYS A 29 30.78 0.80 1.80
N SER A 30 30.30 1.45 0.73
CA SER A 30 30.32 0.89 -0.62
C SER A 30 31.07 1.83 -1.56
N PRO A 31 32.24 1.42 -2.10
CA PRO A 31 33.00 2.22 -3.07
C PRO A 31 32.14 2.61 -4.29
N LYS A 32 31.30 1.67 -4.75
CA LYS A 32 30.40 1.90 -5.89
C LYS A 32 29.36 2.99 -5.61
N VAL A 33 28.86 3.09 -4.38
CA VAL A 33 27.89 4.14 -4.02
C VAL A 33 28.59 5.48 -3.91
N TYR A 34 29.80 5.50 -3.34
CA TYR A 34 30.62 6.70 -3.29
C TYR A 34 30.91 7.25 -4.69
N GLU A 35 31.39 6.41 -5.62
CA GLU A 35 31.65 6.80 -7.01
C GLU A 35 30.41 7.37 -7.71
N LYS A 36 29.25 6.73 -7.52
CA LYS A 36 27.98 7.21 -8.10
C LYS A 36 27.56 8.55 -7.51
N ALA A 37 27.68 8.72 -6.20
CA ALA A 37 27.33 9.95 -5.51
C ALA A 37 28.26 11.10 -5.88
N ALA A 38 29.57 10.83 -5.99
CA ALA A 38 30.56 11.81 -6.43
C ALA A 38 30.26 12.28 -7.87
N ARG A 39 30.08 11.32 -8.79
CA ARG A 39 29.71 11.64 -10.18
C ARG A 39 28.39 12.41 -10.27
N LEU A 40 27.40 12.05 -9.45
CA LEU A 40 26.12 12.75 -9.45
C LEU A 40 26.28 14.20 -8.95
N ALA A 41 27.04 14.40 -7.88
CA ALA A 41 27.39 15.72 -7.36
C ALA A 41 28.13 16.59 -8.39
N ASP A 42 29.11 16.02 -9.09
CA ASP A 42 29.86 16.72 -10.14
C ASP A 42 28.94 17.17 -11.28
N LEU A 43 27.99 16.32 -11.67
CA LEU A 43 27.03 16.61 -12.74
C LEU A 43 25.99 17.67 -12.33
N THR A 44 25.58 17.69 -11.06
CA THR A 44 24.56 18.62 -10.57
C THR A 44 25.14 19.91 -9.97
N GLY A 45 26.46 19.98 -9.78
CA GLY A 45 27.12 21.07 -9.07
C GLY A 45 26.78 21.13 -7.58
N ALA A 46 26.27 20.03 -7.01
CA ALA A 46 25.83 19.95 -5.62
C ALA A 46 26.87 19.21 -4.73
N THR A 47 26.64 19.18 -3.43
CA THR A 47 27.40 18.29 -2.54
C THR A 47 26.95 16.85 -2.73
N MET A 48 27.80 15.86 -2.43
CA MET A 48 27.41 14.43 -2.48
C MET A 48 26.16 14.14 -1.65
N THR A 49 26.05 14.73 -0.46
CA THR A 49 24.88 14.54 0.40
C THR A 49 23.62 15.09 -0.24
N SER A 50 23.66 16.34 -0.72
CA SER A 50 22.51 16.97 -1.39
C SER A 50 22.12 16.23 -2.66
N ALA A 51 23.10 15.79 -3.46
CA ALA A 51 22.86 15.00 -4.66
C ALA A 51 22.17 13.66 -4.35
N ILE A 52 22.58 12.97 -3.27
CA ILE A 52 21.93 11.73 -2.81
C ILE A 52 20.52 12.02 -2.30
N GLU A 53 20.34 13.07 -1.49
CA GLU A 53 19.06 13.46 -0.92
C GLU A 53 18.03 13.72 -2.03
N THR A 54 18.37 14.57 -3.00
CA THR A 54 17.50 14.84 -4.16
C THR A 54 17.21 13.57 -4.96
N ALA A 55 18.20 12.72 -5.23
CA ALA A 55 17.97 11.49 -5.97
C ALA A 55 17.03 10.51 -5.24
N LEU A 56 17.10 10.47 -3.91
CA LEU A 56 16.20 9.65 -3.08
C LEU A 56 14.79 10.23 -3.07
N GLU A 57 14.64 11.55 -2.93
CA GLU A 57 13.35 12.23 -3.00
C GLU A 57 12.68 12.00 -4.36
N GLU A 58 13.40 12.17 -5.46
CA GLU A 58 12.91 11.91 -6.81
C GLU A 58 12.52 10.44 -7.03
N ALA A 59 13.32 9.50 -6.50
CA ALA A 59 13.00 8.08 -6.58
C ALA A 59 11.72 7.74 -5.81
N LEU A 60 11.55 8.29 -4.61
CA LEU A 60 10.35 8.11 -3.79
C LEU A 60 9.12 8.73 -4.46
N ALA A 61 9.22 9.97 -4.95
CA ALA A 61 8.15 10.66 -5.63
C ALA A 61 7.70 9.91 -6.89
N ARG A 62 8.66 9.44 -7.71
CA ARG A 62 8.37 8.60 -8.88
C ARG A 62 7.63 7.33 -8.47
N HIS A 63 8.13 6.60 -7.48
CA HIS A 63 7.50 5.36 -7.04
C HIS A 63 6.07 5.58 -6.52
N GLN A 64 5.84 6.63 -5.73
CA GLN A 64 4.51 7.00 -5.25
C GLN A 64 3.56 7.33 -6.42
N SER A 65 4.04 8.08 -7.41
CA SER A 65 3.24 8.43 -8.59
C SER A 65 2.87 7.20 -9.43
N GLU A 66 3.79 6.25 -9.60
CA GLU A 66 3.55 5.00 -10.33
C GLU A 66 2.51 4.12 -9.61
N VAL A 67 2.61 4.03 -8.28
CA VAL A 67 1.64 3.30 -7.45
C VAL A 67 0.27 3.94 -7.56
N GLN A 68 0.16 5.28 -7.47
CA GLN A 68 -1.11 5.97 -7.60
C GLN A 68 -1.71 5.77 -8.98
N ALA A 69 -0.92 5.92 -10.05
CA ALA A 69 -1.37 5.69 -11.42
C ALA A 69 -1.88 4.25 -11.63
N LYS A 70 -1.23 3.27 -11.01
CA LYS A 70 -1.67 1.87 -11.04
C LYS A 70 -3.00 1.68 -10.30
N ILE A 71 -3.17 2.31 -9.14
CA ILE A 71 -4.42 2.28 -8.37
C ILE A 71 -5.57 2.88 -9.19
N GLU A 72 -5.37 4.07 -9.77
CA GLU A 72 -6.39 4.71 -10.61
C GLU A 72 -6.80 3.81 -11.78
N ARG A 73 -5.81 3.20 -12.46
CA ARG A 73 -6.09 2.27 -13.57
C ARG A 73 -6.91 1.05 -13.13
N ILE A 74 -6.66 0.52 -11.93
CA ILE A 74 -7.44 -0.60 -11.38
C ILE A 74 -8.87 -0.15 -11.09
N LEU A 75 -9.05 1.04 -10.49
CA LEU A 75 -10.37 1.59 -10.18
C LEU A 75 -11.18 1.90 -11.44
N ASP A 76 -10.53 2.45 -12.47
CA ASP A 76 -11.15 2.67 -13.78
C ASP A 76 -11.64 1.36 -14.40
N LEU A 77 -10.81 0.32 -14.38
CA LEU A 77 -11.20 -0.99 -14.88
C LEU A 77 -12.35 -1.58 -14.07
N ALA A 78 -12.31 -1.47 -12.74
CA ALA A 78 -13.39 -1.94 -11.87
C ALA A 78 -14.71 -1.20 -12.15
N ARG A 79 -14.66 0.12 -12.37
CA ARG A 79 -15.83 0.93 -12.77
C ARG A 79 -16.39 0.45 -14.12
N GLU A 80 -15.51 0.21 -15.09
CA GLU A 80 -15.93 -0.26 -16.41
C GLU A 80 -16.58 -1.63 -16.34
N VAL A 81 -15.96 -2.58 -15.63
CA VAL A 81 -16.51 -3.92 -15.41
C VAL A 81 -17.89 -3.86 -14.74
N ASN A 82 -18.07 -2.97 -13.75
CA ASN A 82 -19.33 -2.81 -13.04
C ASN A 82 -20.48 -2.36 -13.97
N LYS A 83 -20.21 -1.52 -14.98
CA LYS A 83 -21.25 -1.11 -15.95
C LYS A 83 -21.84 -2.27 -16.76
N HIS A 84 -21.04 -3.32 -16.99
CA HIS A 84 -21.44 -4.49 -17.77
C HIS A 84 -21.91 -5.67 -16.91
N LEU A 85 -21.83 -5.54 -15.58
CA LEU A 85 -22.36 -6.57 -14.69
C LEU A 85 -23.89 -6.52 -14.72
N PRO A 86 -24.58 -7.65 -14.92
CA PRO A 86 -26.02 -7.69 -14.77
C PRO A 86 -26.40 -7.32 -13.32
N PRO A 87 -27.56 -6.68 -13.10
CA PRO A 87 -28.06 -6.46 -11.76
C PRO A 87 -28.23 -7.82 -11.08
N GLY A 88 -27.43 -8.06 -10.06
CA GLY A 88 -27.44 -9.28 -9.26
C GLY A 88 -27.53 -8.94 -7.79
N LEU A 89 -27.98 -9.90 -6.98
CA LEU A 89 -27.99 -9.76 -5.54
C LEU A 89 -26.56 -9.56 -5.04
N THR A 90 -26.34 -8.59 -4.16
CA THR A 90 -25.07 -8.48 -3.46
C THR A 90 -24.86 -9.71 -2.60
N ARG A 91 -23.62 -9.97 -2.21
CA ARG A 91 -23.30 -11.11 -1.34
C ARG A 91 -24.10 -11.08 -0.04
N GLU A 92 -24.35 -9.90 0.52
CA GLU A 92 -25.16 -9.72 1.73
C GLU A 92 -26.66 -9.97 1.48
N GLN A 93 -27.14 -9.80 0.25
CA GLN A 93 -28.50 -10.16 -0.12
C GLN A 93 -28.65 -11.66 -0.31
N ILE A 94 -27.69 -12.30 -0.98
CA ILE A 94 -27.62 -13.76 -1.14
C ILE A 94 -27.52 -14.45 0.22
N ASP A 95 -26.68 -13.94 1.12
CA ASP A 95 -26.49 -14.53 2.45
C ASP A 95 -27.78 -14.46 3.28
N ARG A 96 -28.56 -13.38 3.18
CA ARG A 96 -29.86 -13.24 3.88
C ARG A 96 -30.96 -14.13 3.31
N GLU A 97 -30.88 -14.44 2.02
CA GLU A 97 -31.84 -15.31 1.34
C GLU A 97 -31.54 -16.79 1.65
N LEU A 98 -30.27 -17.19 1.63
CA LEU A 98 -29.86 -18.58 1.80
C LEU A 98 -29.68 -19.01 3.25
N TYR A 99 -29.32 -18.11 4.15
CA TYR A 99 -29.00 -18.45 5.54
C TYR A 99 -29.91 -17.76 6.56
N ASP A 100 -30.16 -18.43 7.68
CA ASP A 100 -30.85 -17.87 8.83
C ASP A 100 -29.93 -17.00 9.70
N GLU A 101 -30.47 -16.43 10.77
CA GLU A 101 -29.72 -15.58 11.70
C GLU A 101 -28.58 -16.30 12.45
N TYR A 102 -28.57 -17.63 12.42
CA TYR A 102 -27.53 -18.48 12.99
C TYR A 102 -26.50 -18.94 11.94
N GLY A 103 -26.70 -18.56 10.66
CA GLY A 103 -25.83 -18.92 9.55
C GLY A 103 -26.06 -20.33 9.01
N LEU A 104 -27.21 -20.94 9.30
CA LEU A 104 -27.62 -22.23 8.76
C LEU A 104 -28.42 -22.06 7.47
N PRO A 105 -28.29 -22.96 6.48
CA PRO A 105 -29.13 -22.93 5.30
C PRO A 105 -30.61 -22.99 5.69
N ARG A 106 -31.42 -22.12 5.10
CA ARG A 106 -32.88 -22.15 5.23
C ARG A 106 -33.50 -23.33 4.47
#